data_AF-A0A367IQJ8-F1
#
_entry.id   AF-A0A367IQJ8-F1
#
_cell.length_a   1.000
_cell.length_b   1.000
_cell.length_c   1.000
_cell.angle_alpha   90.00
_cell.angle_beta   90.00
_cell.angle_gamma   90.00
#
_symmetry.space_group_name_H-M   'P 1'
#
loop_
_entity.id
_entity.type
_entity.pdbx_description
1 polymer ?
#
loop_
_entity_poly.entity_id
_entity_poly.type
_entity_poly.pdbx_seq_one_letter_code
_entity_poly.pdbx_strand_id
1 'polypeptide(L)'
;MSDNIVTTTTRPRTRELAMGTLANMACHWNCGIGPSLLNDRDILLLCRSILWNENDARVLLETTRLLNTFLSCSIDTSHQTVIEHDHLTEFLSPVQMAPSIFHQYTVIICNTLYSELLLKSLEVTTRIVVYTNAITNSITRRRQRAEETEVLDKSDTLTLVKWGAERLEEEGRGVGIGMGFHRGIAKNVMHLLWALMAYGMVSIHDCGPEMTHGLGQSMSRLVSYIQEDDLDTRTEDEDIQNLAQALNTKLSMAS
;
A
#
# COMPACT_ATOMS: atom_id res chain seq x y z
N MET A 1 -1.44 5.86 29.26
CA MET A 1 -0.83 7.21 29.19
C MET A 1 -0.21 7.32 27.81
N SER A 2 -0.80 8.14 26.95
CA SER A 2 -0.30 8.41 25.60
C SER A 2 0.73 9.51 25.70
N ASP A 3 2.00 9.17 25.50
CA ASP A 3 3.04 10.17 25.30
C ASP A 3 2.73 10.90 24.00
N ASN A 4 2.23 12.13 24.12
CA ASN A 4 2.05 13.03 22.98
C ASN A 4 3.44 13.38 22.47
N ILE A 5 3.84 12.79 21.34
CA ILE A 5 5.05 13.21 20.62
C ILE A 5 4.74 14.56 19.96
N VAL A 6 5.07 15.64 20.68
CA VAL A 6 4.88 17.02 20.20
C VAL A 6 6.04 17.39 19.28
N THR A 7 5.82 17.35 17.97
CA THR A 7 6.75 17.86 16.96
C THR A 7 6.30 19.25 16.50
N THR A 8 6.35 20.25 17.39
CA THR A 8 6.03 21.64 17.04
C THR A 8 7.29 22.36 16.54
N THR A 9 7.20 22.94 15.35
CA THR A 9 8.24 23.80 14.77
C THR A 9 7.57 24.95 14.04
N THR A 10 8.09 26.16 14.24
CA THR A 10 7.62 27.38 13.56
C THR A 10 8.23 27.55 12.17
N ARG A 11 9.19 26.68 11.79
CA ARG A 11 9.89 26.76 10.52
C ARG A 11 9.19 25.89 9.46
N PRO A 12 8.90 26.45 8.27
CA PRO A 12 8.36 25.64 7.19
C PRO A 12 9.35 24.52 6.83
N ARG A 13 8.83 23.33 6.53
CA ARG A 13 9.57 22.14 6.02
C ARG A 13 10.51 21.41 6.99
N THR A 14 10.64 21.82 8.26
CA THR A 14 11.52 21.07 9.19
C THR A 14 11.04 19.64 9.43
N ARG A 15 9.72 19.39 9.50
CA ARG A 15 9.15 18.03 9.63
C ARG A 15 9.40 17.19 8.37
N GLU A 16 9.18 17.78 7.19
CA GLU A 16 9.49 17.16 5.88
C GLU A 16 10.96 16.71 5.84
N LEU A 17 11.90 17.61 6.14
CA LEU A 17 13.34 17.30 6.10
C LEU A 17 13.75 16.26 7.14
N ALA A 18 13.18 16.31 8.35
CA ALA A 18 13.46 15.32 9.39
C ALA A 18 12.98 13.93 8.98
N MET A 19 11.73 13.82 8.49
CA MET A 19 11.20 12.55 7.99
C MET A 19 11.97 12.05 6.77
N GLY A 20 12.35 12.94 5.84
CA GLY A 20 13.17 12.57 4.69
C GLY A 20 14.55 12.06 5.08
N THR A 21 15.15 12.62 6.14
CA THR A 21 16.42 12.13 6.70
C THR A 21 16.26 10.73 7.26
N LEU A 22 15.19 10.47 8.03
CA LEU A 22 14.89 9.14 8.56
C LEU A 22 14.64 8.12 7.44
N ALA A 23 13.86 8.50 6.42
CA ALA A 23 13.59 7.66 5.26
C ALA A 23 14.87 7.26 4.52
N ASN A 24 15.78 8.22 4.29
CA ASN A 24 17.08 7.96 3.68
C ASN A 24 17.98 7.08 4.55
N MET A 25 18.02 7.32 5.86
CA MET A 25 18.79 6.50 6.79
C MET A 25 18.30 5.05 6.82
N ALA A 26 16.98 4.83 6.74
CA ALA A 26 16.39 3.50 6.75
C ALA A 26 16.83 2.64 5.55
N CYS A 27 17.19 3.25 4.42
CA CYS A 27 17.73 2.55 3.26
C CYS A 27 19.07 1.85 3.54
N HIS A 28 19.81 2.25 4.57
CA HIS A 28 21.04 1.60 5.00
C HIS A 28 20.74 0.37 5.88
N TRP A 29 19.93 -0.54 5.36
CA TRP A 29 19.47 -1.74 6.06
C TRP A 29 20.63 -2.68 6.42
N ASN A 30 21.49 -2.97 5.45
CA ASN A 30 22.64 -3.89 5.60
C ASN A 30 23.70 -3.38 6.60
N CYS A 31 23.73 -2.07 6.85
CA CYS A 31 24.63 -1.46 7.83
C CYS A 31 24.04 -1.47 9.25
N GLY A 32 22.85 -2.05 9.46
CA GLY A 32 22.17 -2.11 10.75
C GLY A 32 21.38 -0.84 11.12
N ILE A 33 21.43 0.22 10.31
CA ILE A 33 20.71 1.48 10.59
C ILE A 33 19.21 1.27 10.43
N GLY A 34 18.77 0.74 9.29
CA GLY A 34 17.35 0.44 9.04
C GLY A 34 16.71 -0.44 10.13
N PRO A 35 17.32 -1.60 10.49
CA PRO A 35 16.84 -2.42 11.60
C PRO A 35 16.81 -1.68 12.94
N SER A 36 17.81 -0.83 13.23
CA SER A 36 17.82 -0.05 14.48
C SER A 36 16.67 0.95 14.53
N LEU A 37 16.37 1.62 13.42
CA LEU A 37 15.23 2.55 13.32
C LEU A 37 13.88 1.81 13.42
N LEU A 38 13.76 0.62 12.82
CA LEU A 38 12.55 -0.20 12.92
C LEU A 38 12.29 -0.67 14.37
N ASN A 39 13.37 -1.02 15.07
CA ASN A 39 13.31 -1.45 16.47
C ASN A 39 13.13 -0.27 17.44
N ASP A 40 13.17 0.97 16.97
CA ASP A 40 12.82 2.14 17.78
C ASP A 40 11.31 2.38 17.74
N ARG A 41 10.64 2.11 18.87
CA ARG A 41 9.19 2.24 18.99
C ARG A 41 8.72 3.69 18.83
N ASP A 42 9.54 4.67 19.22
CA ASP A 42 9.17 6.08 19.16
C ASP A 42 9.07 6.56 17.70
N ILE A 43 9.88 5.99 16.80
CA ILE A 43 9.81 6.28 15.36
C ILE A 43 8.48 5.80 14.77
N LEU A 44 8.01 4.61 15.15
CA LEU A 44 6.74 4.08 14.68
C LEU A 44 5.54 4.82 15.29
N LEU A 45 5.63 5.22 16.57
CA LEU A 45 4.64 6.08 17.20
C LEU A 45 4.57 7.46 16.53
N LEU A 46 5.71 8.04 16.17
CA LEU A 46 5.78 9.28 15.40
C LEU A 46 5.12 9.10 14.02
N CYS A 47 5.43 8.02 13.30
CA CYS A 47 4.80 7.72 12.01
C CYS A 47 3.27 7.64 12.14
N ARG A 48 2.75 6.95 13.17
CA ARG A 48 1.31 6.86 13.44
C ARG A 48 0.71 8.23 13.71
N SER A 49 1.38 9.05 14.54
CA SER A 49 0.92 10.40 14.85
C SER A 49 0.88 11.30 13.62
N ILE A 50 1.85 11.18 12.71
CA ILE A 50 1.88 11.93 11.44
C ILE A 50 0.74 11.47 10.54
N LEU A 51 0.59 10.17 10.32
CA LEU A 51 -0.46 9.65 9.44
C LEU A 51 -1.86 10.09 9.89
N TRP A 52 -2.10 10.19 11.20
CA TRP A 52 -3.39 10.64 11.72
C TRP A 52 -3.60 12.16 11.67
N ASN A 53 -2.58 12.96 11.98
CA ASN A 53 -2.79 14.39 12.24
C ASN A 53 -2.22 15.34 11.18
N GLU A 54 -1.41 14.84 10.24
CA GLU A 54 -0.73 15.67 9.25
C GLU A 54 -1.51 15.74 7.93
N ASN A 55 -1.54 16.93 7.34
CA ASN A 55 -2.17 17.18 6.04
C ASN A 55 -1.15 17.62 4.97
N ASP A 56 0.09 17.95 5.35
CA ASP A 56 1.15 18.26 4.38
C ASP A 56 1.57 16.99 3.63
N ALA A 57 1.22 16.94 2.34
CA ALA A 57 1.51 15.82 1.44
C ALA A 57 3.01 15.46 1.37
N ARG A 58 3.92 16.40 1.61
CA ARG A 58 5.38 16.14 1.60
C ARG A 58 5.81 15.40 2.85
N VAL A 59 5.26 15.77 4.01
CA VAL A 59 5.53 15.06 5.26
C VAL A 59 4.96 13.64 5.19
N LEU A 60 3.72 13.51 4.71
CA LEU A 60 3.10 12.21 4.48
C LEU A 60 3.89 11.36 3.48
N LEU A 61 4.45 11.96 2.44
CA LEU A 61 5.30 11.25 1.46
C LEU A 61 6.56 10.68 2.12
N GLU A 62 7.30 11.49 2.87
CA GLU A 62 8.53 11.01 3.51
C GLU A 62 8.25 9.95 4.59
N THR A 63 7.17 10.13 5.38
CA THR A 63 6.69 9.09 6.30
C THR A 63 6.34 7.80 5.57
N THR A 64 5.66 7.92 4.44
CA THR A 64 5.29 6.76 3.61
C THR A 64 6.52 6.07 3.04
N ARG A 65 7.53 6.82 2.56
CA ARG A 65 8.80 6.24 2.10
C ARG A 65 9.53 5.48 3.21
N LEU A 66 9.59 6.03 4.42
CA LEU A 66 10.19 5.35 5.57
C LEU A 66 9.49 4.00 5.86
N LEU A 67 8.16 4.02 5.98
CA LEU A 67 7.37 2.80 6.23
C LEU A 67 7.49 1.80 5.07
N ASN A 68 7.58 2.29 3.84
CA ASN A 68 7.81 1.48 2.66
C ASN A 68 9.12 0.72 2.74
N THR A 69 10.19 1.40 3.16
CA THR A 69 11.51 0.79 3.33
C THR A 69 11.44 -0.33 4.37
N PHE A 70 10.85 -0.05 5.53
CA PHE A 70 10.67 -1.07 6.58
C PHE A 70 9.95 -2.31 6.06
N LEU A 71 8.78 -2.14 5.45
CA LEU A 71 8.02 -3.26 4.89
C LEU A 71 8.76 -3.96 3.75
N SER A 72 9.44 -3.23 2.88
CA SER A 72 10.18 -3.82 1.77
C SER A 72 11.34 -4.69 2.23
N CYS A 73 12.04 -4.29 3.30
CA CYS A 73 13.13 -5.08 3.86
C CYS A 73 12.65 -6.24 4.74
N SER A 74 11.39 -6.20 5.20
CA SER A 74 10.74 -7.31 5.91
C SER A 74 10.12 -8.35 4.97
N ILE A 75 10.01 -8.06 3.67
CA ILE A 75 9.45 -8.98 2.66
C ILE A 75 10.56 -9.37 1.70
N ASP A 76 11.08 -10.58 1.85
CA ASP A 76 12.07 -11.12 0.92
C ASP A 76 11.35 -11.66 -0.33
N THR A 77 11.42 -10.88 -1.41
CA THR A 77 10.83 -11.24 -2.70
C THR A 77 11.54 -12.41 -3.38
N SER A 78 12.80 -12.68 -3.04
CA SER A 78 13.58 -13.77 -3.64
C SER A 78 13.20 -15.14 -3.09
N HIS A 79 12.82 -15.19 -1.82
CA HIS A 79 12.43 -16.42 -1.13
C HIS A 79 10.93 -16.48 -0.79
N GLN A 80 10.16 -15.45 -1.15
CA GLN A 80 8.74 -15.29 -0.78
C GLN A 80 8.51 -15.45 0.73
N THR A 81 9.48 -15.04 1.54
CA THR A 81 9.43 -15.13 3.00
C THR A 81 9.19 -13.75 3.59
N VAL A 82 8.36 -13.71 4.64
CA VAL A 82 8.15 -12.50 5.44
C VAL A 82 8.87 -12.68 6.77
N ILE A 83 9.72 -11.72 7.11
CA ILE A 83 10.38 -11.64 8.40
C ILE A 83 9.46 -10.83 9.32
N GLU A 84 8.95 -11.47 10.37
CA GLU A 84 8.11 -10.81 11.36
C GLU A 84 8.96 -9.96 12.30
N HIS A 85 8.56 -8.70 12.50
CA HIS A 85 9.15 -7.77 13.44
C HIS A 85 8.11 -7.30 14.46
N ASP A 86 8.39 -7.46 15.76
CA ASP A 86 7.42 -7.21 16.83
C ASP A 86 6.83 -5.79 16.78
N HIS A 87 7.68 -4.76 16.70
CA HIS A 87 7.21 -3.36 16.68
C HIS A 87 6.46 -3.00 15.40
N LEU A 88 6.83 -3.57 14.25
CA LEU A 88 6.10 -3.36 12.99
C LEU A 88 4.71 -4.01 13.06
N THR A 89 4.65 -5.21 13.62
CA THR A 89 3.41 -5.94 13.85
C THR A 89 2.50 -5.21 14.84
N GLU A 90 3.05 -4.67 15.93
CA GLU A 90 2.34 -3.81 16.87
C GLU A 90 1.85 -2.52 16.18
N PHE A 91 2.70 -1.88 15.38
CA PHE A 91 2.36 -0.66 14.65
C PHE A 91 1.23 -0.86 13.65
N LEU A 92 1.11 -2.01 13.00
CA LEU A 92 0.00 -2.29 12.09
C LEU A 92 -1.27 -2.72 12.82
N SER A 93 -1.15 -3.21 14.05
CA SER A 93 -2.29 -3.67 14.82
C SER A 93 -3.23 -2.50 15.18
N PRO A 94 -4.56 -2.74 15.14
CA PRO A 94 -5.57 -1.74 15.47
C PRO A 94 -5.49 -1.37 16.96
N VAL A 95 -5.78 -0.10 17.28
CA VAL A 95 -5.81 0.40 18.66
C VAL A 95 -7.12 1.12 18.91
N GLN A 96 -7.67 1.02 20.11
CA GLN A 96 -9.04 1.51 20.40
C GLN A 96 -9.22 3.02 20.21
N MET A 97 -8.15 3.81 20.33
CA MET A 97 -8.22 5.27 20.34
C MET A 97 -7.63 5.92 19.09
N ALA A 98 -7.24 5.17 18.06
CA ALA A 98 -6.70 5.73 16.83
C ALA A 98 -7.15 4.90 15.62
N PRO A 99 -7.37 5.53 14.46
CA PRO A 99 -7.65 4.79 13.24
C PRO A 99 -6.51 3.81 12.91
N SER A 100 -6.85 2.70 12.27
CA SER A 100 -5.84 1.74 11.82
C SER A 100 -4.95 2.39 10.74
N ILE A 101 -3.71 1.90 10.63
CA ILE A 101 -2.78 2.37 9.60
C ILE A 101 -3.34 2.11 8.19
N PHE A 102 -4.04 0.98 8.03
CA PHE A 102 -4.71 0.64 6.78
C PHE A 102 -5.83 1.62 6.43
N HIS A 103 -6.64 2.04 7.42
CA HIS A 103 -7.66 3.07 7.23
C HIS A 103 -7.04 4.39 6.79
N GLN A 104 -5.95 4.82 7.45
CA GLN A 104 -5.25 6.06 7.09
C GLN A 104 -4.76 6.04 5.64
N TYR A 105 -4.13 4.94 5.21
CA TYR A 105 -3.70 4.82 3.81
C TYR A 105 -4.86 4.75 2.82
N THR A 106 -5.98 4.12 3.20
CA THR A 106 -7.21 4.13 2.39
C THR A 106 -7.69 5.56 2.16
N VAL A 107 -7.76 6.37 3.21
CA VAL A 107 -8.14 7.78 3.12
C VAL A 107 -7.14 8.57 2.27
N ILE A 108 -5.83 8.37 2.45
CA ILE A 108 -4.79 9.05 1.66
C ILE A 108 -4.92 8.69 0.18
N ILE A 109 -5.03 7.41 -0.17
CA ILE A 109 -5.13 6.93 -1.56
C ILE A 109 -6.36 7.52 -2.25
N CYS A 110 -7.51 7.50 -1.59
CA CYS A 110 -8.75 7.96 -2.20
C CYS A 110 -8.83 9.48 -2.37
N ASN A 111 -8.07 10.27 -1.60
CA ASN A 111 -8.22 11.73 -1.56
C ASN A 111 -6.99 12.52 -2.03
N THR A 112 -5.82 11.91 -2.15
CA THR A 112 -4.62 12.65 -2.56
C THR A 112 -4.66 13.02 -4.05
N LEU A 113 -4.27 14.26 -4.34
CA LEU A 113 -3.99 14.73 -5.70
C LEU A 113 -2.48 14.72 -6.00
N TYR A 114 -1.64 14.41 -5.01
CA TYR A 114 -0.20 14.39 -5.16
C TYR A 114 0.25 13.01 -5.65
N SER A 115 0.62 12.93 -6.94
CA SER A 115 0.88 11.68 -7.67
C SER A 115 1.95 10.81 -7.01
N GLU A 116 3.01 11.45 -6.49
CA GLU A 116 4.11 10.74 -5.85
C GLU A 116 3.70 10.11 -4.51
N LEU A 117 2.91 10.83 -3.71
CA LEU A 117 2.32 10.28 -2.49
C LEU A 117 1.33 9.17 -2.81
N LEU A 118 0.52 9.31 -3.87
CA LEU A 118 -0.38 8.26 -4.31
C LEU A 118 0.39 6.97 -4.64
N LEU A 119 1.40 7.09 -5.50
CA LEU A 119 2.21 5.95 -5.93
C LEU A 119 2.84 5.24 -4.72
N LYS A 120 3.45 6.00 -3.81
CA LYS A 120 4.08 5.42 -2.61
C LYS A 120 3.06 4.86 -1.63
N SER A 121 1.87 5.43 -1.52
CA SER A 121 0.80 4.90 -0.67
C SER A 121 0.27 3.56 -1.20
N LEU A 122 0.11 3.42 -2.53
CA LEU A 122 -0.29 2.15 -3.16
C LEU A 122 0.75 1.05 -2.93
N GLU A 123 2.04 1.38 -3.10
CA GLU A 123 3.15 0.47 -2.82
C GLU A 123 3.13 -0.01 -1.35
N VAL A 124 3.05 0.93 -0.40
CA VAL A 124 3.02 0.61 1.03
C VAL A 124 1.80 -0.22 1.38
N THR A 125 0.62 0.14 0.89
CA THR A 125 -0.63 -0.56 1.21
C THR A 125 -0.59 -2.00 0.70
N THR A 126 -0.05 -2.22 -0.50
CA THR A 126 0.16 -3.58 -1.03
C THR A 126 1.08 -4.39 -0.12
N ARG A 127 2.19 -3.80 0.34
CA ARG A 127 3.12 -4.46 1.27
C ARG A 127 2.49 -4.72 2.64
N ILE A 128 1.66 -3.81 3.16
CA ILE A 128 0.90 -4.02 4.41
C ILE A 128 0.01 -5.25 4.28
N VAL A 129 -0.70 -5.39 3.15
CA VAL A 129 -1.57 -6.54 2.89
C VAL A 129 -0.76 -7.85 2.86
N VAL A 130 0.36 -7.88 2.14
CA VAL A 130 1.27 -9.04 2.07
C VAL A 130 1.80 -9.42 3.46
N TYR A 131 2.35 -8.44 4.18
CA TYR A 131 2.95 -8.64 5.50
C TYR A 131 1.92 -9.15 6.52
N THR A 132 0.75 -8.50 6.59
CA THR A 132 -0.34 -8.86 7.50
C THR A 132 -0.89 -10.24 7.20
N ASN A 133 -1.06 -10.59 5.92
CA ASN A 133 -1.51 -11.92 5.52
C ASN A 133 -0.49 -13.00 5.92
N ALA A 134 0.80 -12.77 5.72
CA ALA A 134 1.84 -13.73 6.06
C ALA A 134 1.90 -13.99 7.57
N ILE A 135 1.80 -12.94 8.39
CA ILE A 135 1.83 -13.05 9.85
C ILE A 135 0.56 -13.67 10.41
N THR A 136 -0.60 -13.34 9.83
CA THR A 136 -1.88 -13.96 10.25
C THR A 136 -1.89 -15.46 9.96
N ASN A 137 -1.25 -15.88 8.87
CA ASN A 137 -1.12 -17.29 8.51
C ASN A 137 0.07 -18.00 9.16
N SER A 138 0.96 -17.28 9.86
CA SER A 138 2.12 -17.87 10.52
C SER A 138 1.69 -18.77 11.69
N ILE A 139 2.48 -19.82 11.93
CA ILE A 139 2.19 -20.87 12.94
C ILE A 139 2.09 -20.27 14.35
N THR A 140 2.78 -19.16 14.61
CA THR A 140 2.83 -18.43 15.89
C THR A 140 1.48 -17.82 16.27
N ARG A 141 0.76 -17.18 15.34
CA ARG A 141 -0.57 -16.58 15.61
C ARG A 141 -1.73 -17.58 15.62
N ARG A 142 -1.61 -18.73 14.94
CA ARG A 142 -2.61 -19.82 15.02
C ARG A 142 -2.85 -20.32 16.46
N ARG A 143 -1.89 -20.12 17.37
CA ARG A 143 -1.99 -20.49 18.79
C ARG A 143 -2.66 -19.42 19.68
N GLN A 144 -2.81 -18.18 19.21
CA GLN A 144 -3.34 -17.04 19.98
C GLN A 144 -4.77 -16.62 19.57
N ARG A 145 -5.53 -17.51 18.90
CA ARG A 145 -6.92 -17.29 18.41
C ARG A 145 -7.99 -17.14 19.51
N ALA A 146 -7.80 -16.24 20.46
CA ALA A 146 -8.82 -15.94 21.49
C ALA A 146 -9.44 -14.54 21.34
N GLU A 147 -8.77 -13.57 20.71
CA GLU A 147 -9.28 -12.20 20.58
C GLU A 147 -8.82 -11.59 19.24
N GLU A 148 -9.42 -12.01 18.13
CA GLU A 148 -9.08 -11.48 16.80
C GLU A 148 -9.67 -10.07 16.63
N THR A 149 -8.82 -9.04 16.71
CA THR A 149 -9.15 -7.73 16.13
C THR A 149 -8.63 -7.72 14.70
N GLU A 150 -9.52 -7.63 13.72
CA GLU A 150 -9.15 -7.59 12.30
C GLU A 150 -8.22 -6.39 12.04
N VAL A 151 -7.03 -6.68 11.50
CA VAL A 151 -6.03 -5.64 11.17
C VAL A 151 -6.46 -4.83 9.95
N LEU A 152 -7.20 -5.46 9.04
CA LEU A 152 -7.72 -4.85 7.81
C LEU A 152 -9.25 -4.80 7.91
N ASP A 153 -9.81 -3.61 7.87
CA ASP A 153 -11.26 -3.43 7.90
C ASP A 153 -11.86 -3.78 6.54
N LYS A 154 -12.96 -4.54 6.55
CA LYS A 154 -13.69 -4.94 5.33
C LYS A 154 -14.20 -3.72 4.56
N SER A 155 -14.65 -2.66 5.25
CA SER A 155 -15.15 -1.45 4.55
C SER A 155 -14.04 -0.70 3.83
N ASP A 156 -12.86 -0.57 4.46
CA ASP A 156 -11.70 0.07 3.83
C ASP A 156 -11.23 -0.74 2.62
N THR A 157 -11.22 -2.07 2.76
CA THR A 157 -10.79 -2.95 1.68
C THR A 157 -11.72 -2.88 0.47
N LEU A 158 -13.05 -2.87 0.69
CA LEU A 158 -14.04 -2.67 -0.37
C LEU A 158 -13.93 -1.27 -1.00
N THR A 159 -13.63 -0.25 -0.20
CA THR A 159 -13.44 1.12 -0.69
C THR A 159 -12.24 1.20 -1.64
N LEU A 160 -11.09 0.60 -1.25
CA LEU A 160 -9.91 0.53 -2.11
C LEU A 160 -10.16 -0.25 -3.40
N VAL A 161 -10.93 -1.34 -3.33
CA VAL A 161 -11.26 -2.14 -4.53
C VAL A 161 -12.12 -1.35 -5.51
N LYS A 162 -13.17 -0.67 -5.03
CA LYS A 162 -14.03 0.18 -5.86
C LYS A 162 -13.24 1.35 -6.46
N TRP A 163 -12.50 2.07 -5.62
CA TRP A 163 -11.65 3.17 -6.05
C TRP A 163 -10.62 2.71 -7.09
N GLY A 164 -10.00 1.54 -6.89
CA GLY A 164 -9.02 0.99 -7.83
C GLY A 164 -9.65 0.61 -9.18
N ALA A 165 -10.85 0.04 -9.17
CA ALA A 165 -11.58 -0.27 -10.40
C ALA A 165 -11.96 0.99 -11.19
N GLU A 166 -12.52 2.01 -10.51
CA GLU A 166 -12.82 3.31 -11.11
C GLU A 166 -11.56 3.97 -11.67
N ARG A 167 -10.45 3.95 -10.91
CA ARG A 167 -9.18 4.52 -11.34
C ARG A 167 -8.63 3.83 -12.58
N LEU A 168 -8.66 2.50 -12.66
CA LEU A 168 -8.21 1.78 -13.87
C LEU A 168 -9.11 2.07 -15.07
N GLU A 169 -10.40 2.30 -14.86
CA GLU A 169 -11.31 2.74 -15.92
C GLU A 169 -10.96 4.14 -16.44
N GLU A 170 -10.66 5.09 -15.55
CA GLU A 170 -10.22 6.45 -15.91
C GLU A 170 -8.91 6.44 -16.70
N GLU A 171 -7.91 5.69 -16.22
CA GLU A 171 -6.63 5.51 -16.91
C GLU A 171 -6.84 4.83 -18.28
N GLY A 172 -7.72 3.83 -18.36
CA GLY A 172 -8.08 3.13 -19.60
C GLY A 172 -8.91 3.97 -20.57
N ARG A 173 -9.41 5.14 -20.15
CA ARG A 173 -10.03 6.15 -21.03
C ARG A 173 -9.05 7.26 -21.42
N GLY A 174 -7.84 7.25 -20.87
CA GLY A 174 -6.84 8.31 -21.06
C GLY A 174 -7.19 9.63 -20.35
N VAL A 175 -8.09 9.59 -19.35
CA VAL A 175 -8.50 10.76 -18.54
C VAL A 175 -7.86 10.71 -17.14
N GLY A 176 -6.86 9.85 -16.97
CA GLY A 176 -6.17 9.58 -15.72
C GLY A 176 -5.24 10.70 -15.21
N ILE A 177 -4.47 10.39 -14.17
CA ILE A 177 -3.55 11.34 -13.54
C ILE A 177 -2.41 11.67 -14.51
N GLY A 178 -2.32 12.94 -14.90
CA GLY A 178 -1.25 13.45 -15.76
C GLY A 178 -1.49 13.15 -17.23
N MET A 179 -2.45 13.87 -17.85
CA MET A 179 -2.74 13.92 -19.31
C MET A 179 -2.20 12.71 -20.11
N GLY A 180 -2.77 11.52 -19.88
CA GLY A 180 -2.32 10.29 -20.53
C GLY A 180 -2.40 9.06 -19.62
N PHE A 181 -1.91 7.94 -20.13
CA PHE A 181 -1.85 6.67 -19.41
C PHE A 181 -0.66 6.65 -18.43
N HIS A 182 -0.93 6.70 -17.12
CA HIS A 182 0.12 6.65 -16.11
C HIS A 182 0.45 5.21 -15.69
N ARG A 183 1.34 4.55 -16.44
CA ARG A 183 1.81 3.16 -16.21
C ARG A 183 2.08 2.82 -14.75
N GLY A 184 2.87 3.65 -14.08
CA GLY A 184 3.22 3.44 -12.67
C GLY A 184 2.01 3.37 -11.72
N ILE A 185 0.98 4.20 -11.92
CA ILE A 185 -0.24 4.17 -11.11
C ILE A 185 -1.05 2.94 -11.45
N ALA A 186 -1.31 2.68 -12.74
CA ALA A 186 -2.07 1.51 -13.17
C ALA A 186 -1.46 0.20 -12.66
N LYS A 187 -0.14 0.03 -12.78
CA LYS A 187 0.62 -1.12 -12.26
C LYS A 187 0.41 -1.30 -10.76
N ASN A 188 0.57 -0.24 -9.97
CA ASN A 188 0.44 -0.32 -8.51
C ASN A 188 -1.01 -0.52 -8.05
N VAL A 189 -1.99 0.03 -8.77
CA VAL A 189 -3.41 -0.27 -8.54
C VAL A 189 -3.70 -1.75 -8.81
N MET A 190 -3.22 -2.30 -9.93
CA MET A 190 -3.39 -3.72 -10.25
C MET A 190 -2.71 -4.63 -9.22
N HIS A 191 -1.51 -4.31 -8.75
CA HIS A 191 -0.85 -5.05 -7.67
C HIS A 191 -1.68 -5.06 -6.38
N LEU A 192 -2.21 -3.90 -5.98
CA LEU A 192 -3.04 -3.80 -4.79
C LEU A 192 -4.30 -4.65 -4.92
N LEU A 193 -5.04 -4.50 -6.03
CA LEU A 193 -6.24 -5.30 -6.30
C LEU A 193 -5.94 -6.80 -6.31
N TRP A 194 -4.83 -7.20 -6.94
CA TRP A 194 -4.40 -8.59 -6.97
C TRP A 194 -4.09 -9.10 -5.57
N ALA A 195 -3.35 -8.36 -4.76
CA ALA A 195 -3.04 -8.77 -3.38
C ALA A 195 -4.30 -8.92 -2.53
N LEU A 196 -5.24 -7.97 -2.62
CA LEU A 196 -6.51 -8.02 -1.88
C LEU A 196 -7.35 -9.25 -2.26
N MET A 197 -7.41 -9.60 -3.55
CA MET A 197 -8.14 -10.78 -4.02
C MET A 197 -7.39 -12.10 -3.78
N ALA A 198 -6.08 -12.12 -3.98
CA ALA A 198 -5.26 -13.33 -3.85
C ALA A 198 -5.19 -13.83 -2.41
N TYR A 199 -5.16 -12.92 -1.44
CA TYR A 199 -5.15 -13.25 -0.01
C TYR A 199 -6.53 -13.34 0.62
N GLY A 200 -7.60 -13.25 -0.18
CA GLY A 200 -8.97 -13.44 0.29
C GLY A 200 -9.48 -12.33 1.21
N MET A 201 -8.90 -11.13 1.13
CA MET A 201 -9.35 -9.96 1.91
C MET A 201 -10.68 -9.42 1.40
N VAL A 202 -11.01 -9.67 0.13
CA VAL A 202 -12.32 -9.40 -0.47
C VAL A 202 -12.74 -10.60 -1.32
N SER A 203 -13.98 -11.03 -1.14
CA SER A 203 -14.61 -11.98 -2.05
C SER A 203 -15.09 -11.27 -3.31
N ILE A 204 -14.93 -11.91 -4.47
CA ILE A 204 -15.41 -11.36 -5.75
C ILE A 204 -16.94 -11.15 -5.74
N HIS A 205 -17.67 -11.92 -4.93
CA HIS A 205 -19.11 -11.70 -4.73
C HIS A 205 -19.42 -10.38 -4.00
N ASP A 206 -18.54 -9.92 -3.10
CA ASP A 206 -18.73 -8.67 -2.36
C ASP A 206 -18.50 -7.43 -3.25
N CYS A 207 -17.81 -7.59 -4.38
CA CYS A 207 -17.53 -6.52 -5.34
C CYS A 207 -18.71 -6.19 -6.26
N GLY A 208 -19.65 -7.12 -6.44
CA GLY A 208 -20.76 -7.01 -7.39
C GLY A 208 -20.37 -7.24 -8.87
N PRO A 209 -21.33 -7.67 -9.72
CA PRO A 209 -21.06 -8.10 -11.09
C PRO A 209 -20.69 -6.94 -12.04
N GLU A 210 -21.16 -5.72 -11.76
CA GLU A 210 -20.86 -4.54 -12.58
C GLU A 210 -19.38 -4.16 -12.46
N MET A 211 -18.84 -4.17 -11.24
CA MET A 211 -17.45 -3.84 -10.99
C MET A 211 -16.49 -4.89 -11.59
N THR A 212 -16.82 -6.18 -11.48
CA THR A 212 -15.98 -7.25 -12.02
C THR A 212 -15.93 -7.21 -13.55
N HIS A 213 -17.07 -6.95 -14.20
CA HIS A 213 -17.12 -6.78 -15.65
C HIS A 213 -16.39 -5.51 -16.11
N GLY A 214 -16.60 -4.38 -15.42
CA GLY A 214 -15.94 -3.10 -15.71
C GLY A 214 -14.42 -3.17 -15.54
N LEU A 215 -13.94 -3.86 -14.51
CA LEU A 215 -12.51 -4.07 -14.26
C LEU A 215 -11.86 -4.88 -15.38
N GLY A 216 -12.48 -5.98 -15.81
CA GLY A 216 -11.99 -6.80 -16.93
C GLY A 216 -11.85 -5.99 -18.22
N GLN A 217 -12.87 -5.21 -18.58
CA GLN A 217 -12.82 -4.33 -19.75
C GLN A 217 -11.73 -3.26 -19.63
N SER A 218 -11.59 -2.64 -18.46
CA SER A 218 -10.61 -1.59 -18.21
C SER A 218 -9.18 -2.10 -18.34
N MET A 219 -8.89 -3.28 -17.78
CA MET A 219 -7.58 -3.93 -17.93
C MET A 219 -7.28 -4.28 -19.39
N SER A 220 -8.26 -4.81 -20.14
CA SER A 220 -8.06 -5.09 -21.58
C SER A 220 -7.78 -3.83 -22.39
N ARG A 221 -8.44 -2.70 -22.09
CA ARG A 221 -8.15 -1.41 -22.72
C ARG A 221 -6.75 -0.92 -22.39
N LEU A 222 -6.33 -1.00 -21.12
CA LEU A 222 -4.98 -0.61 -20.70
C LEU A 222 -3.90 -1.41 -21.44
N VAL A 223 -4.07 -2.73 -21.55
CA VAL A 223 -3.16 -3.59 -22.31
C VAL A 223 -3.11 -3.21 -23.79
N SER A 224 -4.23 -2.76 -24.38
CA SER A 224 -4.26 -2.33 -25.79
C SER A 224 -3.49 -1.04 -26.08
N TYR A 225 -3.21 -0.21 -25.05
CA TYR A 225 -2.42 1.01 -25.19
C TYR A 225 -0.91 0.76 -25.12
N ILE A 226 -0.48 -0.43 -24.72
CA ILE A 226 0.93 -0.82 -24.70
C ILE A 226 1.37 -1.01 -26.15
N GLN A 227 2.19 -0.08 -26.65
CA GLN A 227 2.83 -0.18 -27.96
C GLN A 227 4.21 -0.81 -27.79
N GLU A 228 4.56 -1.77 -28.64
CA GLU A 228 5.78 -2.61 -28.52
C GLU A 228 7.12 -1.85 -28.75
N ASP A 229 7.09 -0.55 -29.08
CA ASP A 229 8.25 0.17 -29.61
C ASP A 229 9.04 0.99 -28.57
N ASP A 230 8.59 1.09 -27.31
CA ASP A 230 9.27 1.90 -26.28
C ASP A 230 10.08 1.02 -25.31
N LEU A 231 11.39 0.90 -25.56
CA LEU A 231 12.30 0.04 -24.81
C LEU A 231 12.38 0.40 -23.32
N ASP A 232 12.14 1.67 -22.98
CA ASP A 232 12.26 2.18 -21.60
C ASP A 232 11.04 1.80 -20.73
N THR A 233 9.87 1.47 -21.32
CA THR A 233 8.66 1.08 -20.57
C THR A 233 8.38 -0.42 -20.60
N ARG A 234 9.17 -1.20 -21.34
CA ARG A 234 8.94 -2.62 -21.60
C ARG A 234 8.74 -3.47 -20.35
N THR A 235 9.53 -3.25 -19.29
CA THR A 235 9.39 -4.03 -18.04
C THR A 235 8.08 -3.72 -17.33
N GLU A 236 7.66 -2.46 -17.30
CA GLU A 236 6.38 -2.07 -16.69
C GLU A 236 5.19 -2.57 -17.51
N ASP A 237 5.33 -2.56 -18.83
CA ASP A 237 4.33 -3.03 -19.77
C ASP A 237 4.14 -4.56 -19.66
N GLU A 238 5.23 -5.33 -19.57
CA GLU A 238 5.20 -6.78 -19.29
C GLU A 238 4.54 -7.08 -17.94
N ASP A 239 4.86 -6.31 -16.88
CA ASP A 239 4.23 -6.45 -15.56
C ASP A 239 2.72 -6.16 -15.61
N ILE A 240 2.30 -5.10 -16.30
CA ILE A 240 0.88 -4.73 -16.45
C ILE A 240 0.12 -5.83 -17.21
N GLN A 241 0.70 -6.38 -18.27
CA GLN A 241 0.11 -7.51 -19.02
C GLN A 241 -0.06 -8.75 -18.14
N ASN A 242 0.98 -9.11 -17.39
CA ASN A 242 0.96 -10.26 -16.49
C ASN A 242 -0.09 -10.09 -15.37
N LEU A 243 -0.17 -8.90 -14.78
CA LEU A 243 -1.16 -8.57 -13.74
C LEU A 243 -2.59 -8.59 -14.28
N ALA A 244 -2.82 -7.99 -15.45
CA ALA A 244 -4.12 -8.01 -16.11
C ALA A 244 -4.59 -9.44 -16.39
N GLN A 245 -3.70 -10.32 -16.87
CA GLN A 245 -4.01 -11.72 -17.08
C GLN A 245 -4.32 -12.46 -15.78
N ALA A 246 -3.51 -12.27 -14.74
CA ALA A 246 -3.71 -12.89 -13.44
C ALA A 246 -5.02 -12.47 -12.78
N LEU A 247 -5.34 -11.17 -12.84
CA LEU A 247 -6.60 -10.61 -12.33
C LEU A 247 -7.79 -11.13 -13.12
N ASN A 248 -7.75 -11.13 -14.45
CA ASN A 248 -8.82 -11.70 -15.28
C ASN A 248 -9.06 -13.18 -14.99
N THR A 249 -7.98 -13.96 -14.79
CA THR A 249 -8.09 -15.37 -14.41
C THR A 249 -8.82 -15.49 -13.07
N LYS A 250 -8.42 -14.71 -12.05
CA LYS A 250 -9.08 -14.70 -10.74
C LYS A 250 -10.55 -14.29 -10.81
N LEU A 251 -10.89 -13.26 -11.60
CA LEU A 251 -12.27 -12.83 -11.81
C LEU A 251 -13.10 -13.93 -12.46
N SER A 252 -12.56 -14.62 -13.48
CA SER A 252 -13.26 -15.69 -14.18
C SER A 252 -13.47 -16.97 -13.37
N MET A 253 -12.60 -17.23 -12.39
CA MET A 253 -12.72 -18.39 -11.49
C MET A 253 -13.83 -18.23 -10.44
N ALA A 254 -14.33 -17.01 -10.23
CA ALA A 254 -15.35 -16.72 -9.23
C ALA A 254 -16.73 -16.36 -9.83
N SER A 255 -16.83 -16.29 -11.16
CA SER A 255 -18.08 -16.23 -11.93
C SER A 255 -18.59 -17.62 -12.25
#